data_AF-A0A482Y373-F1
#
_entry.id   AF-A0A482Y373-F1
#
_cell.length_a   1.000
_cell.length_b   1.000
_cell.length_c   1.000
_cell.angle_alpha   90.00
_cell.angle_beta   90.00
_cell.angle_gamma   90.00
#
_symmetry.space_group_name_H-M   'P 1'
#
loop_
_entity.id
_entity.type
_entity.pdbx_description
1 polymer ?
#
loop_
_entity_poly.entity_id
_entity_poly.type
_entity_poly.pdbx_seq_one_letter_code
_entity_poly.pdbx_strand_id
1 'polypeptide(L)'
;MDRLVFYHHPQAESFSLKFSSASLTEIRSRREQSDEPTKLIGYPFETPVYVLYEGDTEIESAQEIDFDRKWLSDRIRDLPRAGQVVAFRLVELLEAAVDAREADEFRLYKEFEPQKIQQALDHVSWGSSVHEVAGEVMSNLILRHSLPNANHRTGIAMLQFGCVESPYGGGFHRLTARLML
;
A
#
# COMPACT_ATOMS: atom_id res chain seq x y z
N MET A 1 11.20 8.47 -27.74
CA MET A 1 11.54 8.78 -26.34
C MET A 1 10.37 8.34 -25.50
N ASP A 2 10.58 7.36 -24.62
CA ASP A 2 9.50 6.86 -23.77
C ASP A 2 9.10 7.96 -22.79
N ARG A 3 7.80 8.32 -22.80
CA ARG A 3 7.20 9.29 -21.87
C ARG A 3 7.00 8.61 -20.51
N LEU A 4 8.10 8.28 -19.85
CA LEU A 4 8.10 7.53 -18.60
C LEU A 4 8.39 8.44 -17.41
N VAL A 5 7.49 8.42 -16.43
CA VAL A 5 7.68 9.06 -15.13
C VAL A 5 7.67 7.95 -14.08
N PHE A 6 8.73 7.87 -13.28
CA PHE A 6 8.83 6.83 -12.26
C PHE A 6 7.95 7.17 -11.05
N TYR A 7 7.18 6.18 -10.59
CA TYR A 7 6.43 6.30 -9.33
C TYR A 7 7.37 6.34 -8.12
N HIS A 8 8.41 5.51 -8.09
CA HIS A 8 9.49 5.60 -7.09
C HIS A 8 10.62 6.50 -7.61
N HIS A 9 11.28 7.22 -6.72
CA HIS A 9 12.42 8.03 -7.11
C HIS A 9 13.57 7.12 -7.59
N PRO A 10 14.16 7.33 -8.79
CA PRO A 10 15.12 6.40 -9.40
C PRO A 10 16.40 6.13 -8.61
N GLN A 11 16.70 7.00 -7.64
CA GLN A 11 17.91 6.94 -6.79
C GLN A 11 17.59 6.94 -5.29
N ALA A 12 16.30 6.89 -4.92
CA ALA A 12 15.89 6.95 -3.51
C ALA A 12 14.58 6.17 -3.33
N GLU A 13 14.68 4.86 -3.11
CA GLU A 13 13.52 3.95 -3.13
C GLU A 13 12.46 4.27 -2.07
N SER A 14 12.86 4.90 -0.96
CA SER A 14 11.97 5.39 0.10
C SER A 14 11.08 6.57 -0.33
N PHE A 15 11.35 7.20 -1.47
CA PHE A 15 10.61 8.36 -1.98
C PHE A 15 9.63 7.94 -3.07
N SER A 16 8.37 8.35 -2.94
CA SER A 16 7.29 8.05 -3.87
C SER A 16 6.68 9.33 -4.44
N LEU A 17 6.15 9.25 -5.67
CA LEU A 17 5.53 10.36 -6.36
C LEU A 17 4.32 10.85 -5.56
N LYS A 18 4.36 12.11 -5.11
CA LYS A 18 3.28 12.75 -4.36
C LYS A 18 2.47 13.69 -5.24
N PHE A 19 3.16 14.46 -6.08
CA PHE A 19 2.52 15.46 -6.92
C PHE A 19 3.31 15.68 -8.20
N SER A 20 2.63 16.05 -9.29
CA SER A 20 3.27 16.39 -10.55
C SER A 20 2.55 17.57 -11.21
N SER A 21 3.31 18.49 -11.81
CA SER A 21 2.77 19.66 -12.51
C SER A 21 3.70 20.10 -13.63
N ALA A 22 3.15 20.81 -14.62
CA ALA A 22 3.96 21.51 -15.63
C ALA A 22 4.54 22.83 -15.10
N SER A 23 4.12 23.29 -13.92
CA SER A 23 4.57 24.53 -13.29
C SER A 23 5.59 24.24 -12.19
N LEU A 24 6.83 24.71 -12.40
CA LEU A 24 7.87 24.63 -11.36
C LEU A 24 7.51 25.45 -10.11
N THR A 25 6.80 26.56 -10.29
CA THR A 25 6.35 27.43 -9.18
C THR A 25 5.35 26.70 -8.29
N GLU A 26 4.42 25.95 -8.88
CA GLU A 26 3.43 25.17 -8.13
C GLU A 26 4.09 24.05 -7.33
N ILE A 27 5.06 23.36 -7.94
CA ILE A 27 5.84 22.31 -7.26
C ILE A 27 6.62 22.87 -6.07
N ARG A 28 7.26 24.04 -6.24
CA ARG A 28 7.99 24.70 -5.14
C ARG A 28 7.05 25.11 -4.01
N SER A 29 5.89 25.68 -4.33
CA SER A 29 4.89 26.05 -3.33
C SER A 29 4.39 24.82 -2.56
N ARG A 30 4.13 23.70 -3.24
CA ARG A 30 3.76 22.42 -2.59
C ARG A 30 4.88 21.86 -1.72
N ARG A 31 6.12 22.02 -2.14
CA ARG A 31 7.30 21.60 -1.37
C ARG A 31 7.42 22.38 -0.07
N GLU A 32 7.24 23.70 -0.11
CA GLU A 32 7.29 24.57 1.06
C GLU A 32 6.17 24.29 2.08
N GLN A 33 5.08 23.66 1.63
CA GLN A 33 3.95 23.25 2.47
C GLN A 33 4.07 21.83 3.02
N SER A 34 5.08 21.06 2.62
CA SER A 34 5.28 19.69 3.08
C SER A 34 6.26 19.69 4.25
N ASP A 35 5.84 19.07 5.35
CA ASP A 35 6.69 18.86 6.54
C ASP A 35 7.61 17.62 6.37
N GLU A 36 7.45 16.86 5.29
CA GLU A 36 8.18 15.63 5.00
C GLU A 36 9.42 15.86 4.10
N PRO A 37 10.40 14.95 4.12
CA PRO A 37 11.50 14.95 3.15
C PRO A 37 10.99 14.93 1.71
N THR A 38 11.42 15.91 0.90
CA THR A 38 10.99 16.04 -0.50
C THR A 38 12.16 16.07 -1.49
N LYS A 39 11.98 15.39 -2.62
CA LYS A 39 12.90 15.40 -3.79
C LYS A 39 12.14 15.83 -5.05
N LEU A 40 12.85 16.49 -5.98
CA LEU A 40 12.27 17.04 -7.19
C LEU A 40 13.02 16.52 -8.42
N ILE A 41 12.27 16.03 -9.41
CA ILE A 41 12.80 15.67 -10.73
C ILE A 41 12.02 16.41 -11.80
N GLY A 42 12.74 17.02 -12.76
CA GLY A 42 12.16 17.56 -13.98
C GLY A 42 12.36 16.58 -15.14
N TYR A 43 11.29 16.22 -15.82
CA TYR A 43 11.30 15.41 -17.03
C TYR A 43 11.22 16.32 -18.25
N PRO A 44 12.22 16.31 -19.15
CA PRO A 44 12.31 17.21 -20.29
C PRO A 44 11.48 16.70 -21.47
N PHE A 45 10.18 16.49 -21.27
CA PHE A 45 9.25 16.22 -22.37
C PHE A 45 8.93 17.52 -23.14
N GLU A 46 8.24 17.40 -24.27
CA GLU A 46 7.77 18.56 -25.07
C GLU A 46 7.00 19.59 -24.22
N THR A 47 6.23 19.10 -23.26
CA THR A 47 5.73 19.91 -22.12
C THR A 47 6.48 19.43 -20.88
N PRO A 48 7.30 20.29 -20.24
CA PRO A 48 8.08 19.86 -19.07
C PRO A 48 7.14 19.41 -17.96
N VAL A 49 7.47 18.28 -17.35
CA VAL A 49 6.75 17.76 -16.17
C VAL A 49 7.71 17.76 -15.00
N TYR A 50 7.32 18.44 -13.94
CA TYR A 50 8.04 18.48 -12.69
C TYR A 50 7.32 17.58 -11.69
N VAL A 51 8.07 16.73 -11.02
CA VAL A 51 7.54 15.72 -10.09
C VAL A 51 8.12 15.99 -8.72
N LEU A 52 7.22 16.08 -7.73
CA LEU A 52 7.53 16.14 -6.31
C LEU A 52 7.39 14.72 -5.74
N TYR A 53 8.51 14.20 -5.27
CA TYR A 53 8.55 12.98 -4.49
C TYR A 53 8.58 13.34 -3.01
N GLU A 54 7.81 12.62 -2.22
CA GLU A 54 7.78 12.70 -0.75
C GLU A 54 8.29 11.36 -0.23
N GLY A 55 9.23 11.41 0.71
CA GLY A 55 9.75 10.26 1.41
C GLY A 55 9.20 10.25 2.83
N ASP A 56 8.91 9.07 3.34
CA ASP A 56 8.67 8.92 4.77
C ASP A 56 10.03 9.06 5.49
N THR A 57 10.02 9.58 6.72
CA THR A 57 11.23 9.64 7.55
C THR A 57 11.87 8.25 7.59
N GLU A 58 13.12 8.12 7.12
CA GLU A 58 13.83 6.84 7.08
C GLU A 58 13.74 6.20 8.47
N ILE A 59 13.02 5.08 8.57
CA ILE A 59 13.03 4.28 9.78
C ILE A 59 14.47 3.77 9.89
N GLU A 60 15.23 4.30 10.85
CA GLU A 60 16.66 3.99 11.06
C GLU A 60 16.95 2.49 11.24
N SER A 61 15.92 1.65 11.41
CA SER A 61 16.05 0.19 11.35
C SER A 61 14.78 -0.47 10.80
N ALA A 62 14.68 -0.57 9.47
CA ALA A 62 13.80 -1.53 8.78
C ALA A 62 14.07 -3.02 9.16
N GLN A 63 15.08 -3.26 10.01
CA GLN A 63 15.47 -4.56 10.53
C GLN A 63 14.72 -4.97 11.82
N GLU A 64 13.88 -4.11 12.42
CA GLU A 64 13.32 -4.35 13.75
C GLU A 64 11.79 -4.14 13.89
N ILE A 65 11.02 -4.19 12.81
CA ILE A 65 9.55 -4.28 12.97
C ILE A 65 9.18 -5.75 13.14
N ASP A 66 9.19 -6.20 14.39
CA ASP A 66 8.54 -7.45 14.78
C ASP A 66 7.02 -7.24 14.65
N PHE A 67 6.41 -7.85 13.63
CA PHE A 67 4.97 -7.87 13.40
C PHE A 67 4.23 -8.76 14.40
N ASP A 68 4.73 -8.86 15.64
CA ASP A 68 4.13 -9.70 16.65
C ASP A 68 2.64 -9.37 16.80
N ARG A 69 1.88 -10.40 17.20
CA ARG A 69 0.42 -10.30 17.30
C ARG A 69 -0.02 -9.12 18.17
N LYS A 70 0.79 -8.68 19.11
CA LYS A 70 0.50 -7.58 20.03
C LYS A 70 0.69 -6.23 19.34
N TRP A 71 1.80 -6.02 18.65
CA TRP A 71 2.12 -4.86 17.83
C TRP A 71 1.01 -4.59 16.81
N LEU A 72 0.54 -5.64 16.14
CA LEU A 72 -0.53 -5.53 15.15
C LEU A 72 -1.86 -5.22 15.82
N SER A 73 -2.20 -5.93 16.89
CA SER A 73 -3.45 -5.72 17.65
C SER A 73 -3.56 -4.30 18.20
N ASP A 74 -2.46 -3.71 18.64
CA ASP A 74 -2.43 -2.35 19.17
C ASP A 74 -2.69 -1.31 18.07
N ARG A 75 -2.13 -1.52 16.87
CA ARG A 75 -2.26 -0.58 15.74
C ARG A 75 -3.58 -0.66 15.01
N ILE A 76 -4.21 -1.83 14.96
CA ILE A 76 -5.52 -1.99 14.28
C ILE A 76 -6.71 -1.80 15.22
N ARG A 77 -6.47 -1.60 16.52
CA ARG A 77 -7.52 -1.58 17.56
C ARG A 77 -8.67 -0.64 17.25
N ASP A 78 -8.35 0.54 16.72
CA ASP A 78 -9.32 1.60 16.44
C ASP A 78 -10.00 1.43 15.07
N LEU A 79 -9.56 0.47 14.26
CA LEU A 79 -10.25 0.15 13.01
C LEU A 79 -11.58 -0.54 13.32
N PRO A 80 -12.60 -0.33 12.48
CA PRO A 80 -13.76 -1.21 12.43
C PRO A 80 -13.35 -2.67 12.32
N ARG A 81 -14.21 -3.59 12.80
CA ARG A 81 -13.93 -5.03 12.77
C ARG A 81 -13.49 -5.51 11.39
N ALA A 82 -14.07 -4.91 10.36
CA ALA A 82 -13.71 -5.13 8.98
C ALA A 82 -12.25 -4.81 8.64
N GLY A 83 -11.82 -3.59 8.94
CA GLY A 83 -10.43 -3.16 8.79
C GLY A 83 -9.47 -4.03 9.60
N GLN A 84 -9.84 -4.43 10.82
CA GLN A 84 -9.00 -5.32 11.63
C GLN A 84 -8.76 -6.68 10.98
N VAL A 85 -9.82 -7.33 10.48
CA VAL A 85 -9.72 -8.67 9.88
C VAL A 85 -8.88 -8.63 8.60
N VAL A 86 -9.09 -7.61 7.75
CA VAL A 86 -8.33 -7.46 6.51
C VAL A 86 -6.87 -7.11 6.82
N ALA A 87 -6.61 -6.18 7.73
CA ALA A 87 -5.25 -5.82 8.12
C ALA A 87 -4.49 -7.02 8.68
N PHE A 88 -5.14 -7.82 9.52
CA PHE A 88 -4.57 -9.07 10.03
C PHE A 88 -4.17 -10.03 8.91
N ARG A 89 -5.06 -10.29 7.95
CA ARG A 89 -4.77 -11.17 6.81
C ARG A 89 -3.67 -10.63 5.90
N LEU A 90 -3.62 -9.31 5.68
CA LEU A 90 -2.59 -8.71 4.83
C LEU A 90 -1.21 -8.82 5.46
N VAL A 91 -1.10 -8.67 6.78
CA VAL A 91 0.19 -8.83 7.49
C VAL A 91 0.63 -10.29 7.46
N GLU A 92 -0.26 -11.27 7.72
CA GLU A 92 0.10 -12.70 7.60
C GLU A 92 0.60 -13.05 6.18
N LEU A 93 -0.06 -12.51 5.14
CA LEU A 93 0.37 -12.71 3.75
C LEU A 93 1.71 -12.01 3.44
N LEU A 94 1.95 -10.85 4.07
CA LEU A 94 3.21 -10.13 3.95
C LEU A 94 4.35 -10.90 4.62
N GLU A 95 4.16 -11.38 5.84
CA GLU A 95 5.12 -12.23 6.57
C GLU A 95 5.44 -13.50 5.77
N ALA A 96 4.41 -14.21 5.28
CA ALA A 96 4.63 -15.39 4.45
C ALA A 96 5.40 -15.07 3.15
N ALA A 97 5.20 -13.88 2.56
CA ALA A 97 5.94 -13.44 1.39
C ALA A 97 7.40 -13.01 1.70
N VAL A 98 7.65 -12.52 2.92
CA VAL A 98 8.99 -12.21 3.45
C VAL A 98 9.74 -13.51 3.74
N ASP A 99 9.15 -14.43 4.50
CA ASP A 99 9.75 -15.70 4.90
C ASP A 99 10.11 -16.60 3.70
N ALA A 100 9.33 -16.51 2.61
CA ALA A 100 9.60 -17.25 1.38
C ALA A 100 10.87 -16.77 0.62
N ARG A 101 11.52 -15.68 1.03
CA ARG A 101 12.76 -15.17 0.43
C ARG A 101 13.83 -14.91 1.48
N GLU A 102 14.91 -15.69 1.48
CA GLU A 102 16.18 -15.31 2.13
C GLU A 102 16.84 -14.17 1.33
N ALA A 103 16.48 -12.90 1.55
CA ALA A 103 17.31 -11.79 1.10
C ALA A 103 16.89 -10.45 1.73
N ASP A 104 17.90 -9.65 2.03
CA ASP A 104 17.87 -8.22 2.36
C ASP A 104 16.98 -7.31 1.47
N GLU A 105 16.39 -7.82 0.38
CA GLU A 105 15.47 -7.10 -0.51
C GLU A 105 14.10 -6.80 0.12
N PHE A 106 13.70 -7.53 1.17
CA PHE A 106 12.38 -7.36 1.80
C PHE A 106 12.44 -6.53 3.10
N ARG A 107 13.24 -5.47 3.10
CA ARG A 107 13.27 -4.49 4.19
C ARG A 107 12.06 -3.57 4.10
N LEU A 108 11.40 -3.34 5.23
CA LEU A 108 10.24 -2.43 5.32
C LEU A 108 10.77 -1.00 5.43
N TYR A 109 10.72 -0.25 4.34
CA TYR A 109 11.23 1.12 4.29
C TYR A 109 10.17 2.19 4.63
N LYS A 110 8.97 1.79 5.07
CA LYS A 110 7.84 2.68 5.38
C LYS A 110 7.15 2.31 6.69
N GLU A 111 6.47 3.28 7.29
CA GLU A 111 5.63 3.05 8.46
C GLU A 111 4.35 2.28 8.06
N PHE A 112 3.86 1.42 8.95
CA PHE A 112 2.58 0.75 8.77
C PHE A 112 1.44 1.67 9.18
N GLU A 113 0.57 1.99 8.22
CA GLU A 113 -0.57 2.88 8.40
C GLU A 113 -1.91 2.12 8.24
N PRO A 114 -2.45 1.52 9.33
CA PRO A 114 -3.71 0.77 9.32
C PRO A 114 -4.89 1.54 8.71
N GLN A 115 -4.89 2.87 8.83
CA GLN A 115 -5.95 3.73 8.31
C GLN A 115 -6.04 3.66 6.78
N LYS A 116 -4.92 3.48 6.08
CA LYS A 116 -4.91 3.29 4.62
C LYS A 116 -5.59 1.99 4.20
N ILE A 117 -5.62 0.97 5.07
CA ILE A 117 -6.36 -0.26 4.83
C ILE A 117 -7.86 0.02 4.95
N GLN A 118 -8.30 0.70 6.01
CA GLN A 118 -9.72 1.04 6.16
C GLN A 118 -10.22 1.92 5.01
N GLN A 119 -9.45 2.94 4.61
CA GLN A 119 -9.79 3.78 3.46
C GLN A 119 -9.90 2.98 2.15
N ALA A 120 -9.12 1.91 1.99
CA ALA A 120 -9.24 1.01 0.84
C ALA A 120 -10.58 0.25 0.86
N LEU A 121 -11.02 -0.17 2.04
CA LEU A 121 -12.27 -0.92 2.25
C LEU A 121 -13.52 -0.05 2.17
N ASP A 122 -13.43 1.23 2.52
CA ASP A 122 -14.54 2.19 2.43
C ASP A 122 -15.01 2.41 0.98
N HIS A 123 -14.15 2.10 0.00
CA HIS A 123 -14.41 2.22 -1.43
C HIS A 123 -14.73 0.87 -2.09
N VAL A 124 -15.16 -0.12 -1.31
CA VAL A 124 -15.54 -1.45 -1.79
C VAL A 124 -17.05 -1.60 -1.79
N SER A 125 -17.59 -2.04 -2.91
CA SER A 125 -19.00 -2.31 -3.15
C SER A 125 -19.36 -3.69 -2.59
N TRP A 126 -19.48 -3.82 -1.26
CA TRP A 126 -19.71 -5.11 -0.59
C TRP A 126 -20.99 -5.87 -1.01
N GLY A 127 -21.92 -5.21 -1.72
CA GLY A 127 -23.13 -5.83 -2.29
C GLY A 127 -22.95 -6.46 -3.67
N SER A 128 -21.77 -6.31 -4.29
CA SER A 128 -21.45 -6.85 -5.62
C SER A 128 -21.03 -8.33 -5.57
N SER A 129 -20.75 -8.95 -6.72
CA SER A 129 -20.29 -10.33 -6.76
C SER A 129 -18.94 -10.50 -6.05
N VAL A 130 -18.66 -11.71 -5.53
CA VAL A 130 -17.40 -12.02 -4.84
C VAL A 130 -16.16 -11.67 -5.67
N HIS A 131 -16.21 -11.84 -6.99
CA HIS A 131 -15.11 -11.52 -7.89
C HIS A 131 -14.88 -10.01 -8.02
N GLU A 132 -15.97 -9.24 -8.11
CA GLU A 132 -15.91 -7.77 -8.17
C GLU A 132 -15.37 -7.19 -6.85
N VAL A 133 -15.91 -7.66 -5.72
CA VAL A 133 -15.45 -7.26 -4.38
C VAL A 133 -13.97 -7.58 -4.20
N ALA A 134 -13.52 -8.77 -4.59
CA ALA A 134 -12.11 -9.15 -4.47
C ALA A 134 -11.20 -8.31 -5.38
N GLY A 135 -11.65 -8.00 -6.60
CA GLY A 135 -10.94 -7.09 -7.52
C GLY A 135 -10.84 -5.67 -6.97
N GLU A 136 -11.93 -5.12 -6.41
CA GLU A 136 -11.96 -3.80 -5.79
C GLU A 136 -11.06 -3.74 -4.55
N VAL A 137 -11.11 -4.73 -3.67
CA VAL A 137 -10.21 -4.81 -2.50
C VAL A 137 -8.74 -4.82 -2.96
N MET A 138 -8.38 -5.67 -3.90
CA MET A 138 -7.01 -5.72 -4.43
C MET A 138 -6.61 -4.37 -5.04
N SER A 139 -7.44 -3.81 -5.93
CA SER A 139 -7.16 -2.55 -6.62
C SER A 139 -6.98 -1.40 -5.61
N ASN A 140 -7.90 -1.27 -4.66
CA ASN A 140 -7.88 -0.20 -3.67
C ASN A 140 -6.66 -0.31 -2.74
N LEU A 141 -6.28 -1.52 -2.32
CA LEU A 141 -5.09 -1.75 -1.49
C LEU A 141 -3.80 -1.41 -2.24
N ILE A 142 -3.70 -1.79 -3.53
CA ILE A 142 -2.54 -1.48 -4.38
C ILE A 142 -2.44 0.03 -4.61
N LEU A 143 -3.54 0.68 -5.02
CA LEU A 143 -3.57 2.11 -5.34
C LEU A 143 -3.28 2.99 -4.14
N ARG A 144 -3.72 2.58 -2.94
CA ARG A 144 -3.48 3.31 -1.69
C ARG A 144 -2.13 2.98 -1.05
N HIS A 145 -1.41 2.00 -1.58
CA HIS A 145 -0.15 1.55 -1.05
C HIS A 145 -0.24 1.24 0.46
N SER A 146 -1.31 0.53 0.84
CA SER A 146 -1.75 0.36 2.24
C SER A 146 -0.80 -0.48 3.09
N LEU A 147 0.23 -1.09 2.49
CA LEU A 147 1.28 -1.85 3.15
C LEU A 147 2.64 -1.17 3.01
N PRO A 148 3.57 -1.39 3.96
CA PRO A 148 4.88 -0.76 3.94
C PRO A 148 5.74 -1.22 2.75
N ASN A 149 5.52 -2.45 2.29
CA ASN A 149 6.17 -3.02 1.11
C ASN A 149 5.26 -4.09 0.48
N ALA A 150 5.61 -4.52 -0.72
CA ALA A 150 5.01 -5.64 -1.44
C ALA A 150 3.50 -5.53 -1.72
N ASN A 151 2.94 -4.32 -1.72
CA ASN A 151 1.54 -4.03 -2.03
C ASN A 151 0.98 -4.80 -3.22
N HIS A 152 1.71 -4.83 -4.34
CA HIS A 152 1.31 -5.59 -5.53
C HIS A 152 1.19 -7.10 -5.25
N ARG A 153 2.22 -7.69 -4.65
CA ARG A 153 2.27 -9.14 -4.38
C ARG A 153 1.25 -9.53 -3.32
N THR A 154 1.14 -8.77 -2.24
CA THR A 154 0.18 -9.03 -1.16
C THR A 154 -1.26 -8.79 -1.61
N GLY A 155 -1.51 -7.77 -2.43
CA GLY A 155 -2.82 -7.54 -3.06
C GLY A 155 -3.23 -8.71 -3.97
N ILE A 156 -2.32 -9.21 -4.79
CA ILE A 156 -2.55 -10.40 -5.62
C ILE A 156 -2.76 -11.66 -4.76
N ALA A 157 -1.97 -11.85 -3.70
CA ALA A 157 -2.12 -12.96 -2.78
C ALA A 157 -3.49 -12.91 -2.06
N MET A 158 -3.97 -11.71 -1.70
CA MET A 158 -5.30 -11.52 -1.12
C MET A 158 -6.42 -11.86 -2.12
N LEU A 159 -6.25 -11.49 -3.40
CA LEU A 159 -7.16 -11.92 -4.48
C LEU A 159 -7.14 -13.45 -4.64
N GLN A 160 -5.95 -14.06 -4.67
CA GLN A 160 -5.80 -15.52 -4.79
C GLN A 160 -6.39 -16.25 -3.59
N PHE A 161 -6.17 -15.79 -2.37
CA PHE A 161 -6.81 -16.32 -1.17
C PHE A 161 -8.34 -16.21 -1.26
N GLY A 162 -8.82 -15.08 -1.79
CA GLY A 162 -10.22 -14.81 -1.97
C GLY A 162 -10.94 -15.68 -3.01
N CYS A 163 -10.26 -15.95 -4.11
CA CYS A 163 -10.80 -16.60 -5.30
C CYS A 163 -10.42 -18.09 -5.43
N VAL A 164 -9.29 -18.53 -4.85
CA VAL A 164 -8.66 -19.83 -5.18
C VAL A 164 -8.56 -20.78 -3.98
N GLU A 165 -8.28 -20.31 -2.75
CA GLU A 165 -8.09 -21.19 -1.59
C GLU A 165 -9.38 -21.60 -0.85
N SER A 166 -10.37 -22.06 -1.60
CA SER A 166 -11.41 -22.89 -0.99
C SER A 166 -11.80 -24.02 -1.93
N PRO A 167 -11.62 -25.29 -1.53
CA PRO A 167 -12.18 -26.42 -2.26
C PRO A 167 -13.72 -26.40 -2.33
N TYR A 168 -14.36 -25.38 -1.72
CA TYR A 168 -15.78 -25.07 -1.80
C TYR A 168 -16.06 -23.59 -2.13
N GLY A 169 -15.17 -22.87 -2.82
CA GLY A 169 -15.39 -21.49 -3.28
C GLY A 169 -15.93 -20.52 -2.20
N GLY A 170 -15.09 -20.05 -1.27
CA GLY A 170 -15.61 -19.31 -0.11
C GLY A 170 -14.62 -18.49 0.71
N GLY A 171 -13.38 -18.26 0.23
CA GLY A 171 -12.39 -17.45 0.94
C GLY A 171 -12.91 -16.04 1.22
N PHE A 172 -13.38 -15.35 0.17
CA PHE A 172 -14.06 -14.07 0.35
C PHE A 172 -15.45 -14.22 0.96
N HIS A 173 -16.22 -15.27 0.68
CA HIS A 173 -17.57 -15.41 1.24
C HIS A 173 -17.57 -15.47 2.79
N ARG A 174 -16.54 -16.08 3.39
CA ARG A 174 -16.29 -16.05 4.84
C ARG A 174 -15.77 -14.70 5.33
N LEU A 175 -14.99 -14.00 4.50
CA LEU A 175 -14.57 -12.64 4.76
C LEU A 175 -15.80 -11.72 4.75
N THR A 176 -16.56 -11.61 3.65
CA THR A 176 -17.83 -10.85 3.59
C THR A 176 -18.79 -11.22 4.71
N ALA A 177 -18.98 -12.51 5.03
CA ALA A 177 -19.82 -12.92 6.15
C ALA A 177 -19.31 -12.42 7.53
N ARG A 178 -17.99 -12.30 7.71
CA ARG A 178 -17.38 -11.69 8.91
C ARG A 178 -17.34 -10.16 8.88
N LEU A 179 -17.50 -9.56 7.70
CA LEU A 179 -17.51 -8.10 7.51
C LEU A 179 -18.93 -7.52 7.58
N MET A 180 -19.95 -8.35 7.31
CA MET A 180 -21.38 -8.01 7.39
C MET A 180 -22.02 -8.27 8.77
N LEU A 181 -21.26 -8.78 9.75
CA LEU A 181 -21.64 -8.98 11.15
C LEU A 181 -20.81 -8.06 12.07
#